data_AF-A0A7J4SWU8-F1
#
_entry.id   AF-A0A7J4SWU8-F1
#
_cell.length_a   1.000
_cell.length_b   1.000
_cell.length_c   1.000
_cell.angle_alpha   90.00
_cell.angle_beta   90.00
_cell.angle_gamma   90.00
#
_symmetry.space_group_name_H-M   'P 1'
#
loop_
_entity.id
_entity.type
_entity.pdbx_description
1 polymer ?
#
loop_
_entity_poly.entity_id
_entity_poly.type
_entity_poly.pdbx_seq_one_letter_code
_entity_poly.pdbx_strand_id
1 'polypeptide(L)'
;MLWGDVDEAIKAERLLRVQRIERLSTVCALFCLSGAIWLAWPVLKDAFVGDASLLTGLGMPVLVLLWGIVIQDLILDDPRARTRIGAASSIIWPVFLMFSLRSFSSNTADIVASLLFAGLGFSMYQTSASTLRGGIDVMRFRAMMTGIGALTILGILVGDRAGETWIVDPIDWGLPLLSAVILTHVAYLWIAGDDMREERKAFRKELDIIENRLLVLRSEGAAVDQASSLVMTAKEEGHIDPSFGIRLLREASEDIERSLS
;
A
#
# COMPACT_ATOMS: atom_id res chain seq x y z
N MET A 1 -21.89 29.01 22.31
CA MET A 1 -20.74 29.68 21.67
C MET A 1 -19.41 28.95 21.89
N LEU A 2 -19.20 28.21 22.99
CA LEU A 2 -17.94 27.52 23.29
C LEU A 2 -17.56 26.33 22.36
N TRP A 3 -18.54 25.69 21.72
CA TRP A 3 -18.31 24.48 20.90
C TRP A 3 -17.65 24.78 19.54
N GLY A 4 -17.94 25.93 18.93
CA GLY A 4 -17.32 26.33 17.66
C GLY A 4 -15.81 26.60 17.79
N ASP A 5 -15.38 27.15 18.92
CA ASP A 5 -13.95 27.40 19.21
C ASP A 5 -13.14 26.10 19.34
N VAL A 6 -13.73 25.05 19.91
CA VAL A 6 -13.04 23.76 20.09
C VAL A 6 -12.86 23.05 18.75
N ASP A 7 -13.89 23.02 17.91
CA ASP A 7 -13.80 22.42 16.57
C ASP A 7 -12.83 23.20 15.67
N GLU A 8 -12.81 24.52 15.74
CA GLU A 8 -11.84 25.36 15.03
C GLU A 8 -10.41 25.14 15.55
N ALA A 9 -10.22 25.03 16.86
CA ALA A 9 -8.92 24.72 17.45
C ALA A 9 -8.39 23.35 17.02
N ILE A 10 -9.23 22.31 17.01
CA ILE A 10 -8.87 20.96 16.54
C ILE A 10 -8.50 20.98 15.05
N LYS A 11 -9.28 21.69 14.22
CA LYS A 11 -8.97 21.86 12.80
C LYS A 11 -7.65 22.59 12.60
N ALA A 12 -7.41 23.67 13.34
CA ALA A 12 -6.15 24.43 13.26
C ALA A 12 -4.95 23.57 13.67
N GLU A 13 -5.06 22.76 14.73
CA GLU A 13 -3.99 21.86 15.15
C GLU A 13 -3.72 20.77 14.12
N ARG A 14 -4.77 20.19 13.52
CA ARG A 14 -4.63 19.21 12.43
C ARG A 14 -3.90 19.81 11.24
N LEU A 15 -4.26 21.04 10.84
CA LEU A 15 -3.57 21.76 9.75
C LEU A 15 -2.10 22.01 10.07
N LEU A 16 -1.78 22.44 11.30
CA LEU A 16 -0.39 22.64 11.72
C LEU A 16 0.43 21.34 11.69
N ARG A 17 -0.16 20.20 12.04
CA ARG A 17 0.49 18.89 11.96
C ARG A 17 0.78 18.51 10.51
N VAL A 18 -0.19 18.66 9.61
CA VAL A 18 -0.01 18.42 8.16
C VAL A 18 1.10 19.31 7.60
N GLN A 19 1.09 20.60 7.94
CA GLN A 19 2.08 21.55 7.47
C GLN A 19 3.51 21.23 7.99
N ARG A 20 3.63 20.70 9.21
CA ARG A 20 4.93 20.23 9.74
C ARG A 20 5.43 19.00 8.98
N ILE A 21 4.53 18.07 8.65
CA ILE A 21 4.83 16.88 7.86
C ILE A 21 5.28 17.28 6.44
N GLU A 22 4.59 18.21 5.79
CA GLU A 22 4.96 18.74 4.47
C GLU A 22 6.35 19.43 4.50
N ARG A 23 6.65 20.20 5.55
CA ARG A 23 7.98 20.80 5.74
C ARG A 23 9.07 19.74 5.92
N LEU A 24 8.80 18.67 6.66
CA LEU A 24 9.74 17.54 6.80
C LEU A 24 9.94 16.81 5.48
N SER A 25 8.88 16.60 4.70
CA SER A 25 8.92 15.98 3.37
C SER A 25 9.79 16.80 2.41
N THR A 26 9.60 18.13 2.36
CA THR A 26 10.40 19.03 1.53
C THR A 26 11.86 19.09 1.96
N VAL A 27 12.16 19.09 3.27
CA VAL A 27 13.55 18.99 3.75
C VAL A 27 14.19 17.67 3.34
N CYS A 28 13.47 16.55 3.49
CA CYS A 28 13.95 15.25 3.06
C CYS A 28 14.23 15.20 1.54
N ALA A 29 13.33 15.78 0.74
CA ALA A 29 13.50 15.92 -0.70
C ALA A 29 14.80 16.65 -1.06
N LEU A 30 15.07 17.78 -0.40
CA LEU A 30 16.28 18.57 -0.61
C LEU A 30 17.53 17.79 -0.20
N PHE A 31 17.47 17.01 0.88
CA PHE A 31 18.57 16.11 1.26
C PHE A 31 18.83 15.03 0.19
N CYS A 32 17.80 14.34 -0.31
CA CYS A 32 17.96 13.36 -1.39
C CYS A 32 18.52 13.99 -2.66
N LEU A 33 18.03 15.18 -3.03
CA LEU A 33 18.51 15.90 -4.21
C LEU A 33 19.97 16.34 -4.05
N SER A 34 20.37 16.86 -2.89
CA SER A 34 21.76 17.22 -2.62
C SER A 34 22.69 16.00 -2.65
N GLY A 35 22.25 14.86 -2.07
CA GLY A 35 22.98 13.60 -2.15
C GLY A 35 23.14 13.08 -3.57
N ALA A 36 22.08 13.16 -4.39
CA ALA A 36 22.12 12.78 -5.80
C ALA A 36 23.08 13.67 -6.61
N ILE A 37 23.07 15.00 -6.39
CA ILE A 37 24.01 15.92 -7.03
C ILE A 37 25.44 15.60 -6.63
N TRP A 38 25.69 15.33 -5.35
CA TRP A 38 27.01 14.98 -4.85
C TRP A 38 27.55 13.70 -5.50
N LEU A 39 26.71 12.67 -5.63
CA LEU A 39 27.07 11.42 -6.32
C LEU A 39 27.25 11.61 -7.83
N ALA A 40 26.48 12.51 -8.45
CA ALA A 40 26.57 12.79 -9.89
C ALA A 40 27.76 13.68 -10.24
N TRP A 41 28.33 14.41 -9.28
CA TRP A 41 29.41 15.37 -9.50
C TRP A 41 30.65 14.83 -10.25
N PRO A 42 31.25 13.69 -9.88
CA PRO A 42 32.41 13.15 -10.60
C PRO A 42 32.07 12.86 -12.07
N VAL A 43 30.89 12.26 -12.30
CA VAL A 43 30.42 11.87 -13.65
C VAL A 43 30.10 13.10 -14.50
N LEU A 44 29.51 14.14 -13.90
CA LEU A 44 29.24 15.41 -14.56
C LEU A 44 30.54 16.11 -14.94
N LYS A 45 31.54 16.11 -14.06
CA LYS A 45 32.86 16.69 -14.32
C LYS A 45 33.54 16.00 -15.51
N ASP A 46 33.53 14.67 -15.56
CA ASP A 46 34.13 13.90 -16.66
C ASP A 46 33.40 14.16 -17.99
N ALA A 47 32.08 14.33 -17.95
CA ALA A 47 31.28 14.69 -19.11
C ALA A 47 31.54 16.11 -19.63
N PHE A 48 31.79 17.08 -18.75
CA PHE A 48 32.21 18.44 -19.16
C PHE A 48 33.59 18.46 -19.83
N VAL A 49 34.43 17.47 -19.55
CA VAL A 49 35.77 17.30 -20.15
C VAL A 49 35.72 16.52 -21.47
N GLY A 50 34.59 15.88 -21.79
CA GLY A 50 34.34 15.24 -23.09
C GLY A 50 34.41 13.71 -23.07
N ASP A 51 34.63 13.07 -21.92
CA ASP A 51 34.62 11.60 -21.81
C ASP A 51 33.19 11.11 -21.57
N ALA A 52 32.60 10.51 -22.61
CA ALA A 52 31.20 10.07 -22.62
C ALA A 52 31.01 8.70 -21.91
N SER A 53 31.34 8.68 -20.63
CA SER A 53 30.95 7.72 -19.58
C SER A 53 29.52 7.81 -19.02
N LEU A 54 28.69 8.73 -19.54
CA LEU A 54 27.55 9.30 -18.78
C LEU A 54 26.52 8.27 -18.28
N LEU A 55 26.23 7.23 -19.07
CA LEU A 55 25.16 6.27 -18.76
C LEU A 55 25.53 5.27 -17.65
N THR A 56 26.81 4.92 -17.51
CA THR A 56 27.27 3.96 -16.48
C THR A 56 27.47 4.64 -15.12
N GLY A 57 27.79 5.93 -15.09
CA GLY A 57 28.02 6.70 -13.86
C GLY A 57 26.75 7.23 -13.17
N LEU A 58 25.66 7.45 -13.90
CA LEU A 58 24.45 8.08 -13.36
C LEU A 58 23.49 7.13 -12.62
N GLY A 59 23.77 5.82 -12.60
CA GLY A 59 22.88 4.83 -11.96
C GLY A 59 22.61 5.10 -10.48
N MET A 60 23.66 5.37 -9.70
CA MET A 60 23.53 5.64 -8.26
C MET A 60 22.78 6.95 -7.94
N PRO A 61 23.08 8.10 -8.58
CA PRO A 61 22.27 9.31 -8.45
C PRO A 61 20.79 9.11 -8.77
N VAL A 62 20.48 8.39 -9.86
CA VAL A 62 19.09 8.11 -10.26
C VAL A 62 18.37 7.26 -9.22
N LEU A 63 19.03 6.25 -8.65
CA LEU A 63 18.46 5.44 -7.56
C LEU A 63 18.16 6.30 -6.32
N VAL A 64 19.05 7.22 -5.95
CA VAL A 64 18.82 8.13 -4.81
C VAL A 64 17.63 9.05 -5.06
N LEU A 65 17.48 9.58 -6.28
CA LEU A 65 16.31 10.39 -6.64
C LEU A 65 15.01 9.56 -6.59
N LEU A 66 15.05 8.33 -7.10
CA LEU A 66 13.91 7.42 -7.07
C LEU A 66 13.51 7.11 -5.62
N TRP A 67 14.47 6.86 -4.74
CA TRP A 67 14.23 6.69 -3.30
C TRP A 67 13.67 7.96 -2.65
N GLY A 68 14.14 9.15 -3.05
CA GLY A 68 13.59 10.42 -2.57
C GLY A 68 12.09 10.57 -2.86
N ILE A 69 11.63 10.12 -4.04
CA ILE A 69 10.20 10.11 -4.38
C ILE A 69 9.42 9.14 -3.48
N VAL A 70 9.96 7.93 -3.26
CA VAL A 70 9.31 6.93 -2.38
C VAL A 70 9.21 7.42 -0.94
N ILE A 71 10.23 8.11 -0.43
CA ILE A 71 10.22 8.68 0.92
C ILE A 71 9.18 9.79 1.05
N GLN A 72 9.05 10.66 0.04
CA GLN A 72 8.01 11.69 0.04
C GLN A 72 6.60 11.09 0.12
N ASP A 73 6.36 9.98 -0.59
CA ASP A 73 5.09 9.27 -0.53
C ASP A 73 4.83 8.67 0.84
N LEU A 74 5.87 8.14 1.49
CA LEU A 74 5.76 7.55 2.83
C LEU A 74 5.41 8.61 3.88
N ILE A 75 5.84 9.86 3.68
CA ILE A 75 5.60 10.97 4.61
C ILE A 75 4.20 11.58 4.41
N LEU A 76 3.70 11.62 3.18
CA LEU A 76 2.39 12.20 2.86
C LEU A 76 1.30 11.13 2.98
N ASP A 77 0.46 11.21 4.02
CA ASP A 77 -0.64 10.26 4.25
C ASP A 77 -1.88 10.57 3.38
N ASP A 78 -1.66 10.79 2.08
CA ASP A 78 -2.71 11.02 1.08
C ASP A 78 -3.17 9.66 0.51
N PRO A 79 -4.49 9.44 0.27
CA PRO A 79 -4.99 8.30 -0.50
C PRO A 79 -4.17 7.94 -1.75
N ARG A 80 -3.68 8.95 -2.50
CA ARG A 80 -2.86 8.74 -3.71
C ARG A 80 -1.46 8.20 -3.38
N ALA A 81 -0.85 8.66 -2.31
CA ALA A 81 0.46 8.17 -1.88
C ALA A 81 0.36 6.72 -1.36
N ARG A 82 -0.68 6.42 -0.57
CA ARG A 82 -0.96 5.06 -0.07
C ARG A 82 -1.15 4.06 -1.21
N THR A 83 -1.90 4.43 -2.26
CA THR A 83 -2.07 3.55 -3.43
C THR A 83 -0.76 3.30 -4.19
N ARG A 84 0.11 4.31 -4.31
CA ARG A 84 1.45 4.16 -4.93
C ARG A 84 2.37 3.25 -4.11
N ILE A 85 2.41 3.41 -2.79
CA ILE A 85 3.21 2.55 -1.89
C ILE A 85 2.67 1.12 -1.90
N GLY A 86 1.34 0.96 -1.85
CA GLY A 86 0.68 -0.34 -1.96
C GLY A 86 0.99 -1.03 -3.29
N ALA A 87 0.99 -0.29 -4.39
CA ALA A 87 1.33 -0.80 -5.71
C ALA A 87 2.81 -1.20 -5.82
N ALA A 88 3.73 -0.35 -5.36
CA ALA A 88 5.17 -0.60 -5.39
C ALA A 88 5.53 -1.83 -4.53
N SER A 89 5.01 -1.90 -3.30
CA SER A 89 5.21 -3.07 -2.43
C SER A 89 4.65 -4.36 -3.04
N SER A 90 3.50 -4.28 -3.74
CA SER A 90 2.91 -5.41 -4.47
C SER A 90 3.78 -5.92 -5.62
N ILE A 91 4.49 -5.04 -6.33
CA ILE A 91 5.41 -5.42 -7.41
C ILE A 91 6.71 -6.01 -6.84
N ILE A 92 7.21 -5.46 -5.72
CA ILE A 92 8.56 -5.72 -5.22
C ILE A 92 8.64 -6.99 -4.37
N TRP A 93 7.62 -7.31 -3.57
CA TRP A 93 7.66 -8.48 -2.68
C TRP A 93 8.01 -9.81 -3.38
N PRO A 94 7.47 -10.13 -4.59
CA PRO A 94 7.82 -11.35 -5.29
C PRO A 94 9.30 -11.36 -5.71
N VAL A 95 9.80 -10.20 -6.15
CA VAL A 95 11.18 -10.03 -6.61
C VAL A 95 12.18 -10.25 -5.47
N PHE A 96 11.87 -9.79 -4.26
CA PHE A 96 12.71 -10.09 -3.09
C PHE A 96 12.70 -11.57 -2.72
N LEU A 97 11.57 -12.27 -2.84
CA LEU A 97 11.55 -13.72 -2.62
C LEU A 97 12.36 -14.48 -3.68
N MET A 98 12.36 -14.02 -4.92
CA MET A 98 13.24 -14.56 -5.95
C MET A 98 14.72 -14.37 -5.59
N PHE A 99 15.13 -13.16 -5.17
CA PHE A 99 16.51 -12.91 -4.73
C PHE A 99 16.90 -13.75 -3.51
N SER A 100 15.97 -13.93 -2.57
CA SER A 100 16.17 -14.83 -1.42
C SER A 100 16.50 -16.24 -1.89
N LEU A 101 15.77 -16.77 -2.87
CA LEU A 101 15.99 -18.11 -3.38
C LEU A 101 17.32 -18.23 -4.14
N ARG A 102 17.67 -17.23 -4.94
CA ARG A 102 18.94 -17.23 -5.69
C ARG A 102 20.17 -17.09 -4.80
N SER A 103 20.03 -16.35 -3.71
CA SER A 103 21.10 -16.17 -2.73
C SER A 103 21.26 -17.39 -1.82
N PHE A 104 20.44 -18.43 -1.95
CA PHE A 104 20.55 -19.60 -1.09
C PHE A 104 21.75 -20.45 -1.49
N SER A 105 22.75 -20.52 -0.61
CA SER A 105 24.02 -21.22 -0.82
C SER A 105 24.56 -21.72 0.53
N SER A 106 25.63 -22.51 0.51
CA SER A 106 26.25 -23.11 1.71
C SER A 106 27.10 -22.13 2.53
N ASN A 107 27.39 -20.94 2.00
CA ASN A 107 28.17 -19.92 2.70
C ASN A 107 27.31 -19.15 3.72
N THR A 108 27.90 -18.82 4.87
CA THR A 108 27.22 -18.05 5.94
C THR A 108 26.72 -16.69 5.48
N ALA A 109 27.50 -15.97 4.66
CA ALA A 109 27.10 -14.67 4.10
C ALA A 109 25.87 -14.79 3.19
N ASP A 110 25.83 -15.84 2.37
CA ASP A 110 24.74 -16.10 1.42
C ASP A 110 23.45 -16.48 2.15
N ILE A 111 23.57 -17.28 3.22
CA ILE A 111 22.44 -17.61 4.10
C ILE A 111 21.86 -16.34 4.74
N VAL A 112 22.72 -15.46 5.29
CA VAL A 112 22.27 -14.18 5.88
C VAL A 112 21.57 -13.31 4.84
N ALA A 113 22.14 -13.19 3.64
CA ALA A 113 21.53 -12.44 2.54
C ALA A 113 20.17 -13.02 2.13
N SER A 114 20.06 -14.34 2.02
CA SER A 114 18.79 -15.01 1.71
C SER A 114 17.71 -14.72 2.74
N LEU A 115 18.05 -14.77 4.04
CA LEU A 115 17.11 -14.53 5.13
C LEU A 115 16.66 -13.06 5.17
N LEU A 116 17.57 -12.12 4.89
CA LEU A 116 17.23 -10.71 4.77
C LEU A 116 16.26 -10.45 3.60
N PHE A 117 16.53 -11.02 2.42
CA PHE A 117 15.62 -10.88 1.28
C PHE A 117 14.26 -11.52 1.54
N ALA A 118 14.21 -12.69 2.20
CA ALA A 118 12.95 -13.31 2.60
C ALA A 118 12.16 -12.40 3.57
N GLY A 119 12.83 -11.84 4.57
CA GLY A 119 12.22 -10.92 5.54
C GLY A 119 11.69 -9.64 4.89
N LEU A 120 12.46 -9.05 3.98
CA LEU A 120 12.03 -7.87 3.21
C LEU A 120 10.85 -8.19 2.30
N GLY A 121 10.88 -9.33 1.62
CA GLY A 121 9.76 -9.82 0.81
C GLY A 121 8.49 -9.97 1.66
N PHE A 122 8.58 -10.61 2.82
CA PHE A 122 7.44 -10.79 3.72
C PHE A 122 6.91 -9.46 4.29
N SER A 123 7.80 -8.53 4.65
CA SER A 123 7.42 -7.19 5.12
C SER A 123 6.70 -6.38 4.04
N MET A 124 7.19 -6.44 2.79
CA MET A 124 6.54 -5.80 1.64
C MET A 124 5.19 -6.44 1.32
N TYR A 125 5.08 -7.77 1.43
CA TYR A 125 3.80 -8.47 1.30
C TYR A 125 2.79 -7.99 2.35
N GLN A 126 3.18 -7.89 3.62
CA GLN A 126 2.31 -7.37 4.66
C GLN A 126 1.89 -5.92 4.42
N THR A 127 2.82 -5.07 3.98
CA THR A 127 2.54 -3.66 3.66
C THR A 127 1.56 -3.52 2.49
N SER A 128 1.73 -4.34 1.45
CA SER A 128 0.77 -4.43 0.34
C SER A 128 -0.60 -4.88 0.84
N ALA A 129 -0.63 -5.93 1.65
CA ALA A 129 -1.86 -6.50 2.19
C ALA A 129 -2.56 -5.58 3.21
N SER A 130 -1.85 -4.69 3.91
CA SER A 130 -2.42 -3.71 4.84
C SER A 130 -2.92 -2.45 4.14
N THR A 131 -2.23 -2.01 3.10
CA THR A 131 -2.52 -0.76 2.39
C THR A 131 -3.61 -0.92 1.33
N LEU A 132 -3.56 -2.01 0.55
CA LEU A 132 -4.55 -2.33 -0.47
C LEU A 132 -5.57 -3.34 0.08
N ARG A 133 -6.41 -2.85 1.00
CA ARG A 133 -7.59 -3.55 1.55
C ARG A 133 -8.86 -2.88 1.06
N GLY A 134 -9.90 -3.67 0.80
CA GLY A 134 -11.20 -3.13 0.39
C GLY A 134 -11.97 -4.11 -0.49
N GLY A 135 -12.89 -3.58 -1.28
CA GLY A 135 -13.70 -4.38 -2.19
C GLY A 135 -12.90 -5.05 -3.31
N ILE A 136 -13.62 -5.84 -4.11
CA ILE A 136 -13.03 -6.69 -5.17
C ILE A 136 -12.16 -5.91 -6.17
N ASP A 137 -12.46 -4.64 -6.44
CA ASP A 137 -11.70 -3.81 -7.38
C ASP A 137 -10.31 -3.47 -6.84
N VAL A 138 -10.19 -3.22 -5.54
CA VAL A 138 -8.90 -2.98 -4.86
C VAL A 138 -8.06 -4.27 -4.85
N MET A 139 -8.71 -5.41 -4.63
CA MET A 139 -8.07 -6.72 -4.68
C MET A 139 -7.58 -7.08 -6.08
N ARG A 140 -8.36 -6.79 -7.13
CA ARG A 140 -7.95 -6.93 -8.53
C ARG A 140 -6.81 -6.00 -8.89
N PHE A 141 -6.81 -4.76 -8.40
CA PHE A 141 -5.69 -3.86 -8.56
C PHE A 141 -4.41 -4.43 -7.93
N ARG A 142 -4.50 -4.91 -6.69
CA ARG A 142 -3.38 -5.59 -6.02
C ARG A 142 -2.91 -6.83 -6.78
N ALA A 143 -3.84 -7.60 -7.36
CA ALA A 143 -3.53 -8.74 -8.22
C ALA A 143 -2.78 -8.31 -9.50
N MET A 144 -3.20 -7.23 -10.17
CA MET A 144 -2.50 -6.69 -11.34
C MET A 144 -1.07 -6.29 -11.01
N MET A 145 -0.87 -5.53 -9.93
CA MET A 145 0.47 -5.07 -9.53
C MET A 145 1.37 -6.23 -9.11
N THR A 146 0.81 -7.21 -8.38
CA THR A 146 1.53 -8.46 -8.06
C THR A 146 1.84 -9.27 -9.31
N GLY A 147 0.94 -9.28 -10.30
CA GLY A 147 1.14 -9.91 -11.60
C GLY A 147 2.30 -9.32 -12.39
N ILE A 148 2.53 -8.00 -12.31
CA ILE A 148 3.72 -7.36 -12.88
C ILE A 148 5.00 -7.92 -12.22
N GLY A 149 5.02 -8.04 -10.88
CA GLY A 149 6.12 -8.68 -10.17
C GLY A 149 6.27 -10.18 -10.48
N ALA A 150 5.17 -10.88 -10.78
CA ALA A 150 5.21 -12.27 -11.23
C ALA A 150 5.85 -12.39 -12.63
N LEU A 151 5.51 -11.47 -13.54
CA LEU A 151 6.06 -11.43 -14.89
C LEU A 151 7.57 -11.20 -14.90
N THR A 152 8.12 -10.39 -13.98
CA THR A 152 9.58 -10.21 -13.90
C THR A 152 10.28 -11.51 -13.49
N ILE A 153 9.72 -12.25 -12.54
CA ILE A 153 10.25 -13.56 -12.12
C ILE A 153 10.15 -14.58 -13.25
N LEU A 154 9.02 -14.63 -13.96
CA LEU A 154 8.85 -15.49 -15.12
C LEU A 154 9.84 -15.13 -16.23
N GLY A 155 10.07 -13.84 -16.49
CA GLY A 155 11.05 -13.38 -17.46
C GLY A 155 12.46 -13.84 -17.12
N ILE A 156 12.85 -13.76 -15.83
CA ILE A 156 14.14 -14.26 -15.34
C ILE A 156 14.21 -15.78 -15.43
N LEU A 157 13.14 -16.50 -15.06
CA LEU A 157 13.08 -17.96 -15.17
C LEU A 157 13.27 -18.43 -16.63
N VAL A 158 12.59 -17.78 -17.58
CA VAL A 158 12.74 -18.10 -19.01
C VAL A 158 14.12 -17.71 -19.52
N GLY A 159 14.64 -16.55 -19.09
CA GLY A 159 15.97 -16.06 -19.50
C GLY A 159 17.11 -16.94 -19.02
N ASP A 160 17.10 -17.34 -17.74
CA ASP A 160 18.12 -18.23 -17.15
C ASP A 160 18.16 -19.60 -17.83
N ARG A 161 17.01 -20.06 -18.34
CA ARG A 161 16.84 -21.41 -18.91
C ARG A 161 16.81 -21.39 -20.45
N ALA A 162 17.10 -20.25 -21.07
CA ALA A 162 17.16 -20.12 -22.52
C ALA A 162 18.36 -20.89 -23.08
N GLY A 163 18.13 -22.13 -23.53
CA GLY A 163 19.13 -22.97 -24.17
C GLY A 163 19.60 -24.19 -23.35
N GLU A 164 19.04 -24.42 -22.16
CA GLU A 164 19.37 -25.57 -21.30
C GLU A 164 18.16 -26.48 -21.03
N THR A 165 18.41 -27.72 -20.59
CA THR A 165 17.34 -28.62 -20.13
C THR A 165 16.69 -28.08 -18.88
N TRP A 166 15.35 -28.08 -18.84
CA TRP A 166 14.57 -27.31 -17.88
C TRP A 166 14.89 -27.57 -16.40
N ILE A 167 15.22 -28.81 -16.03
CA ILE A 167 15.40 -29.23 -14.63
C ILE A 167 16.41 -30.38 -14.61
N VAL A 168 17.56 -30.18 -13.94
CA VAL A 168 18.60 -31.20 -13.82
C VAL A 168 18.73 -31.62 -12.36
N ASP A 169 18.77 -30.66 -11.44
CA ASP A 169 18.90 -30.90 -10.00
C ASP A 169 17.62 -30.55 -9.22
N PRO A 170 17.39 -31.17 -8.05
CA PRO A 170 16.24 -30.84 -7.18
C PRO A 170 16.17 -29.35 -6.79
N ILE A 171 17.31 -28.65 -6.74
CA ILE A 171 17.38 -27.23 -6.38
C ILE A 171 16.83 -26.33 -7.50
N ASP A 172 16.83 -26.80 -8.75
CA ASP A 172 16.35 -26.05 -9.91
C ASP A 172 14.83 -25.85 -9.92
N TRP A 173 14.11 -26.62 -9.10
CA TRP A 173 12.67 -26.51 -8.92
C TRP A 173 12.24 -25.27 -8.12
N GLY A 174 13.14 -24.66 -7.36
CA GLY A 174 12.78 -23.56 -6.47
C GLY A 174 12.12 -22.39 -7.20
N LEU A 175 12.72 -21.94 -8.31
CA LEU A 175 12.25 -20.76 -9.05
C LEU A 175 10.94 -21.05 -9.83
N PRO A 176 10.79 -22.18 -10.55
CA PRO A 176 9.49 -22.61 -11.09
C PRO A 176 8.40 -22.71 -10.02
N LEU A 177 8.68 -23.32 -8.87
CA LEU A 177 7.70 -23.49 -7.80
C LEU A 177 7.28 -22.14 -7.21
N LEU A 178 8.23 -21.24 -6.96
CA LEU A 178 7.95 -19.87 -6.53
C LEU A 178 7.05 -19.15 -7.54
N SER A 179 7.37 -19.24 -8.84
CA SER A 179 6.57 -18.59 -9.89
C SER A 179 5.15 -19.14 -9.95
N ALA A 180 4.97 -20.46 -9.79
CA ALA A 180 3.66 -21.09 -9.75
C ALA A 180 2.86 -20.63 -8.53
N VAL A 181 3.48 -20.60 -7.33
CA VAL A 181 2.84 -20.11 -6.10
C VAL A 181 2.37 -18.67 -6.26
N ILE A 182 3.21 -17.79 -6.82
CA ILE A 182 2.84 -16.38 -7.02
C ILE A 182 1.71 -16.25 -8.05
N LEU A 183 1.73 -17.00 -9.16
CA LEU A 183 0.65 -17.00 -10.14
C LEU A 183 -0.67 -17.49 -9.54
N THR A 184 -0.63 -18.56 -8.74
CA THR A 184 -1.82 -19.03 -7.99
C THR A 184 -2.31 -17.96 -7.03
N HIS A 185 -1.39 -17.25 -6.35
CA HIS A 185 -1.75 -16.14 -5.47
C HIS A 185 -2.42 -14.99 -6.24
N VAL A 186 -1.90 -14.61 -7.40
CA VAL A 186 -2.52 -13.59 -8.28
C VAL A 186 -3.92 -14.03 -8.71
N ALA A 187 -4.09 -15.28 -9.11
CA ALA A 187 -5.40 -15.83 -9.47
C ALA A 187 -6.38 -15.84 -8.29
N TYR A 188 -5.91 -16.19 -7.09
CA TYR A 188 -6.72 -16.13 -5.86
C TYR A 188 -7.20 -14.69 -5.59
N LEU A 189 -6.29 -13.70 -5.62
CA LEU A 189 -6.66 -12.30 -5.41
C LEU A 189 -7.67 -11.81 -6.45
N TRP A 190 -7.54 -12.26 -7.70
CA TRP A 190 -8.41 -11.86 -8.79
C TRP A 190 -9.84 -12.41 -8.67
N ILE A 191 -9.99 -13.65 -8.22
CA ILE A 191 -11.26 -14.39 -8.20
C ILE A 191 -11.95 -14.31 -6.84
N ALA A 192 -11.22 -14.59 -5.76
CA ALA A 192 -11.77 -14.88 -4.44
C ALA A 192 -11.26 -13.95 -3.33
N GLY A 193 -10.40 -12.98 -3.65
CA GLY A 193 -9.70 -12.20 -2.63
C GLY A 193 -10.54 -11.25 -1.75
N ASP A 194 -11.85 -11.07 -2.02
CA ASP A 194 -12.71 -10.28 -1.13
C ASP A 194 -13.27 -11.17 0.01
N ASP A 195 -12.40 -11.48 0.97
CA ASP A 195 -12.73 -12.35 2.11
C ASP A 195 -13.88 -11.79 2.99
N MET A 196 -14.15 -10.49 2.92
CA MET A 196 -15.22 -9.80 3.69
C MET A 196 -16.45 -9.44 2.85
N ARG A 197 -16.64 -10.10 1.70
CA ARG A 197 -17.75 -9.76 0.78
C ARG A 197 -19.12 -9.81 1.46
N GLU A 198 -19.35 -10.81 2.30
CA GLU A 198 -20.62 -10.97 3.02
C GLU A 198 -20.81 -9.87 4.07
N GLU A 199 -19.78 -9.56 4.85
CA GLU A 199 -19.82 -8.50 5.87
C GLU A 199 -20.04 -7.12 5.24
N ARG A 200 -19.39 -6.81 4.10
CA ARG A 200 -19.64 -5.58 3.34
C ARG A 200 -21.07 -5.50 2.79
N LYS A 201 -21.69 -6.65 2.50
CA LYS A 201 -23.07 -6.71 2.02
C LYS A 201 -24.05 -6.50 3.18
N ALA A 202 -23.78 -7.10 4.33
CA ALA A 202 -24.54 -6.90 5.56
C ALA A 202 -24.48 -5.42 6.01
N PHE A 203 -23.27 -4.85 6.10
CA PHE A 203 -23.06 -3.45 6.43
C PHE A 203 -23.82 -2.51 5.49
N ARG A 204 -23.74 -2.72 4.16
CA ARG A 204 -24.48 -1.89 3.18
C ARG A 204 -25.99 -1.95 3.36
N LYS A 205 -26.53 -3.13 3.66
CA LYS A 205 -27.96 -3.31 3.89
C LYS A 205 -28.40 -2.57 5.16
N GLU A 206 -27.62 -2.67 6.23
CA GLU A 206 -27.91 -2.03 7.52
C GLU A 206 -27.77 -0.51 7.45
N LEU A 207 -26.75 -0.01 6.73
CA LEU A 207 -26.57 1.41 6.46
C LEU A 207 -27.78 2.01 5.74
N ASP A 208 -28.27 1.36 4.68
CA ASP A 208 -29.42 1.83 3.90
C ASP A 208 -30.72 1.87 4.73
N ILE A 209 -30.91 0.88 5.61
CA ILE A 209 -32.05 0.85 6.54
C ILE A 209 -31.99 2.05 7.51
N ILE A 210 -30.83 2.31 8.11
CA ILE A 210 -30.69 3.39 9.10
C ILE A 210 -30.70 4.77 8.43
N GLU A 211 -30.05 4.95 7.27
CA GLU A 211 -30.10 6.20 6.51
C GLU A 211 -31.55 6.55 6.15
N ASN A 212 -32.34 5.57 5.68
CA ASN A 212 -33.75 5.80 5.35
C ASN A 212 -34.58 6.17 6.60
N ARG A 213 -34.39 5.46 7.72
CA ARG A 213 -35.06 5.79 8.99
C ARG A 213 -34.71 7.20 9.46
N LEU A 214 -33.45 7.60 9.34
CA LEU A 214 -32.98 8.93 9.75
C LEU A 214 -33.57 10.04 8.85
N LEU A 215 -33.75 9.78 7.55
CA LEU A 215 -34.42 10.70 6.63
C LEU A 215 -35.90 10.91 7.01
N VAL A 216 -36.63 9.84 7.33
CA VAL A 216 -38.02 9.93 7.79
C VAL A 216 -38.11 10.73 9.08
N LEU A 217 -37.30 10.40 10.09
CA LEU A 217 -37.30 11.09 11.38
C LEU A 217 -36.93 12.58 11.26
N ARG A 218 -36.00 12.91 10.36
CA ARG A 218 -35.67 14.31 10.05
C ARG A 218 -36.84 15.03 9.39
N SER A 219 -37.61 14.36 8.55
CA SER A 219 -38.82 14.94 7.93
C SER A 219 -39.95 15.19 8.93
N GLU A 220 -40.00 14.39 10.01
CA GLU A 220 -40.95 14.53 11.12
C GLU A 220 -40.50 15.56 12.18
N GLY A 221 -39.29 16.12 12.04
CA GLY A 221 -38.73 17.14 12.94
C GLY A 221 -38.06 16.60 14.21
N ALA A 222 -37.73 15.30 14.25
CA ALA A 222 -37.01 14.70 15.39
C ALA A 222 -35.55 15.15 15.46
N ALA A 223 -35.01 15.31 16.67
CA ALA A 223 -33.61 15.64 16.91
C ALA A 223 -32.73 14.38 16.81
N VAL A 224 -32.14 14.14 15.64
CA VAL A 224 -31.31 12.95 15.33
C VAL A 224 -29.86 13.30 14.94
N ASP A 225 -29.35 14.44 15.39
CA ASP A 225 -28.01 14.93 15.01
C ASP A 225 -26.87 14.00 15.44
N GLN A 226 -26.95 13.42 16.64
CA GLN A 226 -25.96 12.46 17.14
C GLN A 226 -25.95 11.16 16.32
N ALA A 227 -27.12 10.57 16.09
CA ALA A 227 -27.27 9.38 15.24
C ALA A 227 -26.80 9.65 13.80
N SER A 228 -27.06 10.86 13.27
CA SER A 228 -26.59 11.27 11.94
C SER A 228 -25.07 11.36 11.88
N SER A 229 -24.42 11.82 12.95
CA SER A 229 -22.95 11.86 13.06
C SER A 229 -22.36 10.45 13.07
N LEU A 230 -22.93 9.54 13.87
CA LEU A 230 -22.49 8.14 13.94
C LEU A 230 -22.64 7.42 12.61
N VAL A 231 -23.75 7.62 11.89
CA VAL A 231 -23.97 7.06 10.54
C VAL A 231 -22.94 7.62 9.54
N MET A 232 -22.61 8.91 9.62
CA MET A 232 -21.58 9.50 8.77
C MET A 232 -20.20 8.88 9.05
N THR A 233 -19.80 8.73 10.31
CA THR A 233 -18.55 8.06 10.68
C THR A 233 -18.55 6.59 10.26
N ALA A 234 -19.67 5.88 10.43
CA ALA A 234 -19.81 4.49 9.98
C ALA A 234 -19.64 4.37 8.46
N LYS A 235 -20.12 5.34 7.69
CA LYS A 235 -19.97 5.39 6.24
C LYS A 235 -18.51 5.61 5.84
N GLU A 236 -17.79 6.48 6.53
CA GLU A 236 -16.38 6.74 6.25
C GLU A 236 -15.49 5.54 6.59
N GLU A 237 -15.70 4.89 7.74
CA GLU A 237 -14.82 3.82 8.23
C GLU A 237 -15.28 2.40 7.83
N GLY A 238 -16.59 2.19 7.68
CA GLY A 238 -17.20 0.88 7.39
C GLY A 238 -16.87 0.31 6.00
N HIS A 239 -16.38 1.14 5.08
CA HIS A 239 -15.84 0.65 3.81
C HIS A 239 -14.50 -0.09 3.98
N ILE A 240 -13.69 0.32 4.96
CA ILE A 240 -12.39 -0.28 5.29
C ILE A 240 -12.60 -1.45 6.25
N ASP A 241 -13.37 -1.25 7.32
CA ASP A 241 -13.74 -2.27 8.31
C ASP A 241 -15.27 -2.36 8.51
N PRO A 242 -15.96 -3.22 7.74
CA PRO A 242 -17.38 -3.50 7.88
C PRO A 242 -17.83 -3.86 9.30
N SER A 243 -17.01 -4.59 10.06
CA SER A 243 -17.37 -5.02 11.42
C SER A 243 -17.44 -3.83 12.38
N PHE A 244 -16.50 -2.89 12.24
CA PHE A 244 -16.53 -1.64 12.97
C PHE A 244 -17.69 -0.75 12.53
N GLY A 245 -17.93 -0.64 11.22
CA GLY A 245 -19.08 0.08 10.66
C GLY A 245 -20.42 -0.42 11.24
N ILE A 246 -20.62 -1.74 11.32
CA ILE A 246 -21.83 -2.34 11.92
C ILE A 246 -21.96 -1.97 13.40
N ARG A 247 -20.85 -1.91 14.16
CA ARG A 247 -20.91 -1.47 15.57
C ARG A 247 -21.41 -0.04 15.70
N LEU A 248 -20.93 0.88 14.85
CA LEU A 248 -21.39 2.27 14.85
C LEU A 248 -22.85 2.40 14.41
N LEU A 249 -23.28 1.60 13.43
CA LEU A 249 -24.68 1.57 13.00
C LEU A 249 -25.61 1.10 14.12
N ARG A 250 -25.18 0.10 14.91
CA ARG A 250 -25.94 -0.35 16.08
C ARG A 250 -26.04 0.74 17.14
N GLU A 251 -24.95 1.45 17.43
CA GLU A 251 -24.95 2.58 18.36
C GLU A 251 -25.87 3.72 17.87
N ALA A 252 -25.84 4.03 16.57
CA ALA A 252 -26.74 5.01 15.97
C ALA A 252 -28.21 4.58 16.09
N SER A 253 -28.51 3.29 15.95
CA SER A 253 -29.87 2.77 16.14
C SER A 253 -30.34 2.89 17.60
N GLU A 254 -29.47 2.57 18.56
CA GLU A 254 -29.75 2.71 20.00
C GLU A 254 -30.00 4.20 20.36
N ASP A 255 -29.24 5.12 19.77
CA ASP A 255 -29.45 6.57 19.94
C ASP A 255 -30.77 7.05 19.32
N ILE A 256 -31.14 6.56 18.13
CA ILE A 256 -32.46 6.84 17.53
C ILE A 256 -33.58 6.40 18.46
N GLU A 257 -33.48 5.21 19.04
CA GLU A 257 -34.49 4.69 19.97
C GLU A 257 -34.59 5.53 21.24
N ARG A 258 -33.45 5.97 21.80
CA ARG A 258 -33.43 6.84 22.97
C ARG A 258 -34.03 8.22 22.70
N SER A 259 -33.82 8.78 21.51
CA SER A 259 -34.41 10.07 21.12
C SER A 259 -35.92 10.01 20.87
N LEU A 260 -36.48 8.81 20.67
CA LEU A 260 -37.90 8.58 20.41
C LEU A 260 -38.69 8.19 21.67
N SER A 261 -38.02 7.83 22.77
CA SER A 261 -38.62 7.53 24.07
C SER A 261 -38.79 8.78 24.92
#